data_AF-A0A530BN94-F1
#
_entry.id   AF-A0A530BN94-F1
#
_cell.length_a   1.000
_cell.length_b   1.000
_cell.length_c   1.000
_cell.angle_alpha   90.00
_cell.angle_beta   90.00
_cell.angle_gamma   90.00
#
_symmetry.space_group_name_H-M   'P 1'
#
loop_
_entity.id
_entity.type
_entity.pdbx_description
1 polymer ?
#
loop_
_entity_poly.entity_id
_entity_poly.type
_entity_poly.pdbx_seq_one_letter_code
_entity_poly.pdbx_strand_id
1 'polypeptide(L)'
;SQGWMIYAVIVVGCLEALADPPLRSLAAAKVPPSAQGELQGAMTSIFSITSIITPLLYTGIFSWFTGPSAPVVFGGAPYLLGAVFLTLAVIVFVTKVAKPTPKEVERMHAQEAVTDPA
;
A
#
# COMPACT_ATOMS: atom_id res chain seq x y z
N SER A 1 32.45 5.04 -2.00
CA SER A 1 32.28 3.82 -2.81
C SER A 1 31.02 3.02 -2.40
N GLN A 2 29.85 3.65 -2.31
CA GLN A 2 28.59 2.98 -1.92
C GLN A 2 27.52 2.97 -3.04
N GLY A 3 27.89 3.32 -4.27
CA GLY A 3 26.95 3.40 -5.39
C GLY A 3 26.22 2.10 -5.69
N TRP A 4 26.81 0.94 -5.38
CA TRP A 4 26.18 -0.37 -5.57
C TRP A 4 24.86 -0.53 -4.81
N MET A 5 24.69 0.18 -3.68
CA MET A 5 23.47 0.12 -2.86
C MET A 5 22.23 0.57 -3.64
N ILE A 6 22.39 1.39 -4.68
CA ILE A 6 21.26 1.82 -5.51
C ILE A 6 20.57 0.65 -6.20
N TYR A 7 21.34 -0.38 -6.60
CA TYR A 7 20.76 -1.56 -7.25
C TYR A 7 19.88 -2.34 -6.28
N ALA A 8 20.29 -2.46 -5.02
CA ALA A 8 19.46 -3.08 -3.98
C ALA A 8 18.18 -2.26 -3.72
N VAL A 9 18.29 -0.93 -3.64
CA VAL A 9 17.14 -0.03 -3.47
C VAL A 9 16.17 -0.13 -4.65
N ILE A 10 16.67 -0.23 -5.88
CA ILE A 10 15.83 -0.41 -7.08
C ILE A 10 15.04 -1.71 -6.98
N VAL A 11 15.70 -2.83 -6.64
CA VAL A 11 15.02 -4.13 -6.49
C VAL A 11 13.90 -4.05 -5.47
N VAL A 12 14.15 -3.43 -4.31
CA VAL A 12 13.12 -3.22 -3.28
C VAL A 12 12.02 -2.28 -3.77
N GLY A 13 12.37 -1.19 -4.47
CA GLY A 13 11.42 -0.23 -5.02
C GLY A 13 10.50 -0.84 -6.10
N CYS A 14 10.96 -1.85 -6.84
CA CYS A 14 10.10 -2.58 -7.77
C CYS A 14 8.94 -3.30 -7.06
N LEU A 15 9.11 -3.72 -5.81
CA LEU A 15 8.04 -4.36 -5.04
C LEU A 15 6.94 -3.37 -4.68
N GLU A 16 7.28 -2.11 -4.43
CA GLU A 16 6.32 -1.02 -4.17
C GLU A 16 5.41 -0.82 -5.40
N ALA A 17 6.00 -0.76 -6.59
CA ALA A 17 5.26 -0.57 -7.84
C ALA A 17 4.27 -1.71 -8.16
N LEU A 18 4.46 -2.90 -7.57
CA LEU A 18 3.59 -4.05 -7.80
C LEU A 18 2.31 -4.01 -6.95
N ALA A 19 2.25 -3.22 -5.89
CA ALA A 19 1.12 -3.25 -4.95
C ALA A 19 -0.16 -2.59 -5.49
N ASP A 20 -0.04 -1.57 -6.34
CA ASP A 20 -1.16 -0.76 -6.81
C ASP A 20 -2.14 -1.51 -7.73
N PRO A 21 -1.70 -2.24 -8.78
CA PRO A 21 -2.61 -2.91 -9.70
C PRO A 21 -3.48 -4.00 -9.03
N PRO A 22 -2.93 -4.91 -8.19
CA PRO A 22 -3.72 -5.89 -7.45
C PRO A 22 -4.73 -5.25 -6.50
N LEU A 23 -4.35 -4.15 -5.82
CA LEU A 23 -5.26 -3.43 -4.92
C LEU A 23 -6.45 -2.86 -5.69
N ARG A 24 -6.19 -2.21 -6.82
CA ARG A 24 -7.25 -1.67 -7.70
C ARG A 24 -8.11 -2.78 -8.29
N SER A 25 -7.51 -3.89 -8.72
CA SER A 25 -8.24 -5.05 -9.25
C SER A 25 -9.18 -5.66 -8.21
N LEU A 26 -8.68 -5.89 -6.98
CA LEU A 26 -9.48 -6.43 -5.89
C LEU A 26 -10.64 -5.51 -5.52
N ALA A 27 -10.39 -4.20 -5.42
CA ALA A 27 -11.44 -3.22 -5.13
C ALA A 27 -12.50 -3.19 -6.25
N ALA A 28 -12.07 -3.16 -7.51
CA ALA A 28 -12.95 -3.15 -8.68
C ALA A 28 -13.81 -4.43 -8.76
N ALA A 29 -13.27 -5.59 -8.38
CA ALA A 29 -14.01 -6.86 -8.37
C ALA A 29 -15.15 -6.89 -7.32
N LYS A 30 -15.19 -5.95 -6.37
CA LYS A 30 -16.22 -5.88 -5.32
C LYS A 30 -17.39 -4.95 -5.67
N VAL A 31 -17.35 -4.25 -6.81
CA VAL A 31 -18.40 -3.31 -7.22
C VAL A 31 -18.90 -3.61 -8.64
N PRO A 32 -20.18 -3.37 -8.96
CA PRO A 32 -20.70 -3.55 -10.31
C PRO A 32 -20.08 -2.54 -11.29
N PRO A 33 -20.09 -2.82 -12.61
CA PRO A 33 -19.56 -1.92 -13.63
C PRO A 33 -20.10 -0.49 -13.57
N SER A 34 -21.37 -0.32 -13.19
CA SER A 34 -22.02 0.99 -13.05
C SER A 34 -21.41 1.89 -11.97
N ALA A 35 -20.71 1.32 -10.98
CA ALA A 35 -20.11 2.05 -9.85
C ALA A 35 -18.58 2.21 -9.96
N GLN A 36 -17.97 1.72 -11.04
CA GLN A 36 -16.50 1.76 -11.19
C GLN A 36 -15.95 3.18 -11.27
N GLY A 37 -16.71 4.11 -11.87
CA GLY A 37 -16.33 5.52 -11.92
C GLY A 37 -16.23 6.16 -10.54
N GLU A 38 -17.20 5.85 -9.66
CA GLU A 38 -17.20 6.32 -8.27
C GLU A 38 -16.06 5.70 -7.47
N LEU A 39 -15.84 4.39 -7.60
CA LEU A 39 -14.73 3.69 -6.93
C LEU A 39 -13.38 4.28 -7.35
N GLN A 40 -13.14 4.46 -8.65
CA GLN A 40 -11.87 4.98 -9.15
C GLN A 40 -11.69 6.47 -8.81
N GLY A 41 -12.77 7.25 -8.78
CA GLY A 41 -12.78 8.62 -8.26
C GLY A 41 -12.38 8.66 -6.79
N ALA A 42 -12.97 7.80 -5.95
CA ALA A 42 -12.65 7.71 -4.52
C ALA A 42 -11.19 7.30 -4.28
N MET A 43 -10.70 6.26 -4.98
CA MET A 43 -9.31 5.83 -4.90
C MET A 43 -8.36 6.96 -5.30
N THR A 44 -8.64 7.64 -6.42
CA THR A 44 -7.82 8.76 -6.91
C THR A 44 -7.82 9.91 -5.90
N SER A 45 -8.97 10.26 -5.31
CA SER A 45 -9.07 11.31 -4.30
C SER A 45 -8.20 11.01 -3.07
N ILE A 46 -8.23 9.77 -2.58
CA ILE A 46 -7.39 9.33 -1.46
C ILE A 46 -5.90 9.46 -1.80
N PHE A 47 -5.48 9.04 -3.00
CA PHE A 47 -4.11 9.21 -3.46
C PHE A 47 -3.72 10.69 -3.55
N SER A 48 -4.59 11.55 -4.10
CA SER A 48 -4.32 12.99 -4.20
C SER A 48 -4.11 13.63 -2.83
N ILE A 49 -4.96 13.33 -1.85
CA ILE A 49 -4.81 13.82 -0.48
C ILE A 49 -3.47 13.34 0.11
N THR A 50 -3.16 12.06 -0.06
CA THR A 50 -1.91 11.46 0.44
C THR A 50 -0.67 12.10 -0.19
N SER A 51 -0.71 12.40 -1.49
CA SER A 51 0.38 13.06 -2.22
C SER A 51 0.60 14.51 -1.81
N ILE A 52 -0.40 15.18 -1.22
CA ILE A 52 -0.26 16.53 -0.66
C ILE A 52 0.32 16.45 0.76
N ILE A 53 -0.21 15.56 1.59
CA ILE A 53 0.17 15.47 3.01
C ILE A 53 1.58 14.88 3.17
N THR A 54 1.92 13.85 2.38
CA THR A 54 3.17 13.11 2.54
C THR A 54 4.40 14.01 2.42
N PRO A 55 4.58 14.84 1.37
CA PRO A 55 5.73 15.75 1.29
C PRO A 55 5.80 16.73 2.46
N LEU A 56 4.68 17.30 2.90
CA LEU A 56 4.66 18.24 4.04
C LEU A 56 5.13 17.55 5.33
N LEU A 57 4.64 16.34 5.58
CA LEU A 57 5.00 15.54 6.75
C LEU A 57 6.46 15.07 6.69
N TYR A 58 6.89 14.51 5.56
CA TYR A 58 8.23 13.96 5.37
C TYR A 58 9.29 15.05 5.41
N THR A 59 9.05 16.19 4.76
CA THR A 59 10.00 17.31 4.79
C THR A 59 10.11 17.92 6.18
N GLY A 60 9.00 18.04 6.92
CA GLY A 60 9.02 18.50 8.31
C GLY A 60 9.86 17.60 9.21
N ILE A 61 9.65 16.29 9.13
CA ILE A 61 10.42 15.29 9.91
C ILE A 61 11.90 15.30 9.48
N PHE A 62 12.16 15.31 8.18
CA PHE A 62 13.53 15.37 7.68
C PHE A 62 14.26 16.59 8.23
N SER A 63 13.67 17.79 8.09
CA SER A 63 14.23 19.04 8.58
C SER A 63 14.54 19.02 10.08
N TRP A 64 13.62 18.46 10.89
CA TRP A 64 13.82 18.32 12.34
C TRP A 64 15.02 17.44 12.69
N PHE A 65 15.18 16.30 12.00
CA PHE A 65 16.23 15.31 12.27
C PHE A 65 17.54 15.55 11.52
N THR A 66 17.62 16.57 10.66
CA THR A 66 18.86 16.99 9.98
C THR A 66 19.25 18.43 10.27
N GLY A 67 18.49 19.13 11.11
CA GLY A 67 18.74 20.53 11.47
C GLY A 67 19.88 20.71 12.50
N PRO A 68 20.35 21.95 12.70
CA PRO A 68 21.46 22.26 13.63
C PRO A 68 21.19 21.85 15.09
N SER A 69 19.93 21.84 15.49
CA SER A 69 19.48 21.49 16.85
C SER A 69 18.88 20.07 16.92
N ALA A 70 19.17 19.22 15.93
CA ALA A 70 18.62 17.87 15.89
C ALA A 70 19.08 17.06 17.11
N PRO A 71 18.16 16.42 17.88
CA PRO A 71 18.54 15.59 19.02
C PRO A 71 19.33 14.34 18.57
N VAL A 72 19.03 13.83 17.37
CA VAL A 72 19.77 12.78 16.68
C VAL A 72 19.80 13.13 15.19
N VAL A 73 21.00 13.18 14.59
CA VAL A 73 21.15 13.43 13.15
C VAL A 73 20.83 12.15 12.38
N PHE A 74 19.64 12.08 11.80
CA PHE A 74 19.20 10.90 11.05
C PHE A 74 18.26 11.26 9.90
N GLY A 75 18.81 11.35 8.69
CA GLY A 75 18.04 11.66 7.47
C GLY A 75 17.02 10.58 7.07
N GLY A 76 17.09 9.38 7.67
CA GLY A 76 16.13 8.30 7.44
C GLY A 76 14.85 8.40 8.27
N ALA A 77 14.71 9.39 9.15
CA ALA A 77 13.57 9.52 10.07
C ALA A 77 12.19 9.50 9.39
N PRO A 78 11.97 10.14 8.22
CA PRO A 78 10.68 10.05 7.52
C PRO A 78 10.32 8.63 7.10
N TYR A 79 11.29 7.82 6.70
CA TYR A 79 11.06 6.43 6.31
C TYR A 79 10.68 5.54 7.51
N LEU A 80 11.16 5.86 8.71
CA LEU A 80 10.69 5.19 9.94
C LEU A 80 9.22 5.49 10.21
N LEU A 81 8.76 6.72 9.97
CA LEU A 81 7.34 7.02 10.06
C LEU A 81 6.53 6.21 9.05
N GLY A 82 7.01 6.10 7.81
CA GLY A 82 6.42 5.21 6.81
C GLY A 82 6.34 3.75 7.29
N ALA A 83 7.41 3.24 7.92
CA ALA A 83 7.42 1.90 8.51
C ALA A 83 6.38 1.74 9.64
N VAL A 84 6.14 2.78 10.45
CA VAL A 84 5.08 2.79 11.47
C VAL A 84 3.70 2.69 10.81
N PHE A 85 3.42 3.51 9.79
CA PHE A 85 2.14 3.44 9.08
C PHE A 85 1.92 2.08 8.41
N LEU A 86 2.94 1.51 7.78
CA LEU A 86 2.85 0.18 7.18
C LEU A 86 2.60 -0.89 8.25
N THR A 87 3.27 -0.80 9.39
CA THR A 87 3.07 -1.73 10.52
C THR A 87 1.63 -1.66 11.02
N LEU A 88 1.07 -0.44 11.19
CA LEU A 88 -0.33 -0.26 11.57
C LEU A 88 -1.29 -0.84 10.52
N ALA A 89 -1.02 -0.63 9.23
CA ALA A 89 -1.82 -1.20 8.15
C ALA A 89 -1.81 -2.74 8.17
N VAL A 90 -0.63 -3.34 8.40
CA VAL A 90 -0.50 -4.80 8.56
C VAL A 90 -1.26 -5.29 9.78
N ILE A 91 -1.18 -4.60 10.92
CA ILE A 91 -1.95 -4.96 12.13
C ILE A 91 -3.45 -4.94 11.84
N VAL A 92 -3.95 -3.88 11.18
CA VAL A 92 -5.36 -3.81 10.79
C VAL A 92 -5.71 -4.95 9.85
N PHE A 93 -4.89 -5.23 8.83
CA PHE A 93 -5.12 -6.31 7.89
C PHE A 93 -5.23 -7.66 8.59
N VAL A 94 -4.25 -8.04 9.42
CA VAL A 94 -4.25 -9.36 10.08
C VAL A 94 -5.33 -9.50 11.16
N THR A 95 -5.78 -8.41 11.76
CA THR A 95 -6.81 -8.43 12.82
C THR A 95 -8.23 -8.27 12.30
N LYS A 96 -8.44 -7.62 11.15
CA LYS A 96 -9.78 -7.28 10.63
C LYS A 96 -10.16 -8.02 9.35
N VAL A 97 -9.20 -8.54 8.59
CA VAL A 97 -9.51 -9.33 7.39
C VAL A 97 -9.71 -10.78 7.82
N ALA A 98 -10.97 -11.23 7.80
CA ALA A 98 -11.32 -12.61 8.09
C ALA A 98 -10.76 -13.55 7.02
N LYS A 99 -10.17 -14.67 7.45
CA LYS A 99 -9.79 -15.74 6.53
C LYS A 99 -11.07 -16.41 6.01
N PRO A 100 -11.17 -16.72 4.71
CA PRO A 100 -12.28 -17.50 4.19
C PRO A 100 -12.39 -18.83 4.92
N THR A 101 -13.59 -19.22 5.32
CA THR A 101 -13.84 -20.53 5.92
C THR A 101 -13.68 -21.64 4.88
N PRO A 102 -13.35 -22.89 5.28
CA PRO A 102 -13.17 -24.00 4.33
C PRO A 102 -14.38 -24.21 3.40
N LYS A 103 -15.59 -23.99 3.93
CA LYS A 103 -16.85 -24.08 3.15
C LYS A 103 -16.98 -22.97 2.10
N GLU A 104 -16.44 -21.79 2.37
CA GLU A 104 -16.43 -20.68 1.40
C GLU A 104 -15.43 -20.95 0.28
N VAL A 105 -14.25 -21.50 0.61
CA VAL A 105 -13.26 -21.92 -0.39
C VAL A 105 -13.83 -23.00 -1.31
N GLU A 106 -14.49 -24.01 -0.75
CA GLU A 106 -15.13 -25.08 -1.53
C GLU A 106 -16.23 -24.55 -2.45
N ARG A 107 -17.03 -23.58 -1.99
CA ARG A 107 -18.02 -22.88 -2.83
C ARG A 107 -17.36 -22.06 -3.94
N MET A 108 -16.26 -21.36 -3.66
CA MET A 108 -15.54 -20.59 -4.67
C MET A 108 -15.02 -21.50 -5.79
N HIS A 109 -14.42 -22.64 -5.44
CA HIS A 109 -13.94 -23.63 -6.41
C HIS A 109 -15.09 -24.25 -7.23
N ALA A 110 -16.21 -24.57 -6.57
CA ALA A 110 -17.37 -25.12 -7.25
C ALA A 110 -18.01 -24.11 -8.22
N GLN A 111 -18.01 -22.82 -7.88
CA GLN A 111 -18.57 -21.76 -8.71
C GLN A 111 -17.67 -21.44 -9.92
N GLU A 112 -16.36 -21.51 -9.74
CA GLU A 112 -15.35 -21.34 -10.80
C GLU A 112 -15.45 -22.45 -11.85
N ALA A 113 -15.63 -23.71 -11.41
CA ALA A 113 -15.84 -24.87 -12.28
C ALA A 113 -17.15 -24.83 -13.09
N VAL A 114 -18.13 -24.03 -12.66
CA VAL A 114 -19.41 -23.85 -13.39
C VAL A 114 -19.32 -22.73 -14.44
N THR A 115 -18.48 -21.73 -14.20
CA THR A 115 -18.30 -20.57 -15.10
C THR A 115 -17.30 -20.81 -16.23
N ASP A 116 -16.42 -21.79 -16.11
CA ASP A 116 -15.48 -22.22 -17.16
C ASP A 116 -15.80 -23.66 -17.63
N PRO A 117 -16.90 -23.87 -18.37
CA PRO A 117 -17.10 -25.14 -19.04
C PRO A 117 -16.12 -25.18 -20.21
N ALA A 118 -15.08 -25.99 -20.07
CA ALA A 118 -14.17 -26.35 -21.16
C ALA A 118 -14.91 -26.73 -22.45
#